data_AF-A0A7S4FGZ6-F1
#
_entry.id   AF-A0A7S4FGZ6-F1
#
_cell.length_a   1.000
_cell.length_b   1.000
_cell.length_c   1.000
_cell.angle_alpha   90.00
_cell.angle_beta   90.00
_cell.angle_gamma   90.00
#
_symmetry.space_group_name_H-M   'P 1'
#
loop_
_entity.id
_entity.type
_entity.pdbx_description
1 polymer ?
#
loop_
_entity_poly.entity_id
_entity_poly.type
_entity_poly.pdbx_seq_one_letter_code
_entity_poly.pdbx_strand_id
1 'polypeptide(L)'
;FFFEAWENNTMHPDEAMPQRVVVVGAGPAGLLTCIKLMAQNSANKLRTEVTLIDRGEDFGQLDDLTRKRSWMIGLSLPGLEALRSEPGLCEFVEEVGVRN
;
A
#
# COMPACT_ATOMS: atom_id res chain seq x y z
N PHE A 1 -16.46 6.00 -39.02
CA PHE A 1 -17.03 6.42 -37.72
C PHE A 1 -16.34 5.85 -36.49
N PHE A 2 -15.93 4.58 -36.43
CA PHE A 2 -15.21 4.04 -35.23
C PHE A 2 -13.67 4.19 -35.26
N PHE A 3 -13.07 4.47 -36.43
CA PHE A 3 -11.60 4.56 -36.58
C PHE A 3 -11.03 6.00 -36.45
N GLU A 4 -11.81 7.04 -36.75
CA GLU A 4 -11.35 8.45 -36.68
C GLU A 4 -11.27 9.01 -35.25
N ALA A 5 -11.84 8.32 -34.25
CA ALA A 5 -11.80 8.75 -32.86
C ALA A 5 -10.46 8.45 -32.16
N TRP A 6 -9.60 7.62 -32.75
CA TRP A 6 -8.33 7.23 -32.15
C TRP A 6 -7.17 8.17 -32.51
N GLU A 7 -7.22 8.81 -33.68
CA GLU A 7 -6.15 9.70 -34.16
C GLU A 7 -6.18 11.11 -33.55
N ASN A 8 -7.30 11.53 -32.97
CA ASN A 8 -7.44 12.86 -32.35
C ASN A 8 -7.10 12.91 -30.85
N ASN A 9 -6.69 11.79 -30.24
CA ASN A 9 -6.29 11.77 -28.83
C ASN A 9 -4.77 11.90 -28.70
N THR A 10 -4.19 12.98 -29.24
CA THR A 10 -2.85 13.41 -28.85
C THR A 10 -2.92 13.88 -27.40
N MET A 11 -2.82 12.93 -26.46
CA MET A 11 -2.59 13.22 -25.04
C MET A 11 -1.38 14.15 -24.95
N HIS A 12 -1.56 15.30 -24.32
CA HIS A 12 -0.44 16.12 -23.90
C HIS A 12 0.48 15.25 -23.02
N PRO A 13 1.81 15.33 -23.16
CA PRO A 13 2.75 14.55 -22.34
C PRO A 13 2.66 14.86 -20.83
N ASP A 14 1.92 15.91 -20.44
CA ASP A 14 1.61 16.26 -19.05
C ASP A 14 0.34 15.58 -18.47
N GLU A 15 -0.45 14.85 -19.27
CA GLU A 15 -1.68 14.17 -18.82
C GLU A 15 -1.49 12.65 -18.71
N ALA A 16 -0.39 12.17 -18.13
CA ALA A 16 -0.22 10.73 -17.92
C ALA A 16 -1.46 10.13 -17.21
N MET A 17 -2.17 9.21 -17.90
CA MET A 17 -3.36 8.57 -17.35
C MET A 17 -3.01 7.92 -16.00
N PRO A 18 -3.87 8.09 -14.97
CA PRO A 18 -3.58 7.52 -13.68
C PRO A 18 -3.51 6.00 -13.75
N GLN A 19 -2.42 5.43 -13.24
CA GLN A 19 -2.25 3.99 -13.18
C GLN A 19 -3.12 3.45 -12.06
N ARG A 20 -4.06 2.56 -12.38
CA ARG A 20 -4.91 1.91 -11.38
C ARG A 20 -4.28 0.62 -10.89
N VAL A 21 -4.15 0.47 -9.58
CA VAL A 21 -3.59 -0.71 -8.93
C VAL A 21 -4.59 -1.25 -7.92
N VAL A 22 -4.88 -2.55 -8.04
CA VAL A 22 -5.70 -3.28 -7.06
C VAL A 22 -4.79 -4.20 -6.26
N VAL A 23 -4.78 -4.01 -4.95
CA VAL A 23 -4.09 -4.89 -4.00
C VAL A 23 -5.13 -5.79 -3.35
N VAL A 24 -4.95 -7.11 -3.46
CA VAL A 24 -5.84 -8.10 -2.85
C VAL A 24 -5.14 -8.70 -1.64
N GLY A 25 -5.67 -8.41 -0.44
CA GLY A 25 -5.15 -8.84 0.85
C GLY A 25 -4.56 -7.69 1.67
N ALA A 26 -5.19 -7.33 2.79
CA ALA A 26 -4.74 -6.34 3.77
C ALA A 26 -3.86 -6.96 4.87
N GLY A 27 -3.05 -7.95 4.51
CA GLY A 27 -1.97 -8.42 5.37
C GLY A 27 -0.79 -7.44 5.40
N PRO A 28 0.27 -7.74 6.16
CA PRO A 28 1.43 -6.85 6.30
C PRO A 28 2.04 -6.42 4.97
N ALA A 29 2.23 -7.36 4.03
CA ALA A 29 2.81 -7.06 2.72
C ALA A 29 1.89 -6.20 1.83
N GLY A 30 0.57 -6.44 1.87
CA GLY A 30 -0.40 -5.69 1.07
C GLY A 30 -0.55 -4.26 1.57
N LEU A 31 -0.63 -4.06 2.89
CA LEU A 31 -0.64 -2.74 3.50
C LEU A 31 0.65 -1.96 3.21
N LEU A 32 1.83 -2.60 3.37
CA LEU A 32 3.10 -1.96 3.05
C LEU A 32 3.22 -1.59 1.57
N THR A 33 2.68 -2.42 0.68
CA THR A 33 2.64 -2.12 -0.77
C THR A 33 1.77 -0.90 -1.05
N CYS A 34 0.61 -0.80 -0.40
CA CYS A 34 -0.25 0.38 -0.52
C CYS A 34 0.48 1.64 -0.04
N ILE A 35 1.13 1.59 1.12
CA ILE A 35 1.93 2.71 1.65
C ILE A 35 2.98 3.16 0.63
N LYS A 36 3.75 2.22 0.07
CA LYS A 36 4.80 2.53 -0.92
C LYS A 36 4.25 3.14 -2.21
N LEU A 37 3.14 2.63 -2.73
CA LEU A 37 2.50 3.17 -3.94
C LEU A 37 1.97 4.59 -3.70
N MET A 38 1.39 4.85 -2.52
CA MET A 38 0.91 6.18 -2.14
C MET A 38 2.07 7.18 -1.89
N ALA A 39 3.17 6.72 -1.30
CA ALA A 39 4.37 7.55 -1.11
C ALA A 39 4.98 7.97 -2.46
N GLN A 40 5.00 7.07 -3.44
CA GLN A 40 5.49 7.35 -4.80
C GLN A 40 4.67 8.42 -5.51
N ASN A 41 3.34 8.45 -5.32
CA ASN A 41 2.48 9.51 -5.88
C ASN A 41 2.83 10.90 -5.36
N SER A 42 3.33 10.98 -4.12
CA SER A 42 3.69 12.24 -3.49
C SER A 42 5.07 12.74 -3.97
N ALA A 43 5.95 11.83 -4.39
CA ALA A 43 7.33 12.13 -4.75
C ALA A 43 7.57 12.26 -6.26
N ASN A 44 6.89 11.46 -7.09
CA ASN A 44 7.05 11.43 -8.54
C ASN A 44 5.66 11.52 -9.17
N LYS A 45 5.48 12.35 -10.20
CA LYS A 45 4.22 12.68 -10.90
C LYS A 45 3.34 11.50 -11.40
N LEU A 46 3.67 10.25 -11.07
CA LEU A 46 2.83 9.08 -11.26
C LEU A 46 1.57 9.22 -10.41
N ARG A 47 0.43 9.39 -11.06
CA ARG A 47 -0.86 9.43 -10.41
C ARG A 47 -1.38 8.00 -10.25
N THR A 48 -0.98 7.30 -9.20
CA THR A 48 -1.45 5.92 -8.96
C THR A 48 -2.74 5.93 -8.14
N GLU A 49 -3.80 5.33 -8.65
CA GLU A 49 -5.03 5.08 -7.89
C GLU A 49 -4.96 3.68 -7.29
N VAL A 50 -4.87 3.59 -5.95
CA VAL A 50 -4.70 2.31 -5.24
C VAL A 50 -6.01 1.91 -4.59
N THR A 51 -6.51 0.72 -4.93
CA THR A 51 -7.66 0.08 -4.27
C THR A 51 -7.19 -1.14 -3.49
N LEU A 52 -7.41 -1.15 -2.18
CA LEU A 52 -7.16 -2.31 -1.32
C LEU A 52 -8.45 -3.09 -1.11
N ILE A 53 -8.43 -4.39 -1.39
CA ILE A 53 -9.55 -5.30 -1.19
C ILE A 53 -9.11 -6.39 -0.22
N ASP A 54 -9.79 -6.49 0.91
CA ASP A 54 -9.63 -7.60 1.85
C ASP A 54 -11.00 -8.19 2.21
N ARG A 55 -11.04 -9.50 2.49
CA ARG A 55 -12.27 -10.20 2.90
C ARG A 55 -12.44 -10.26 4.42
N GLY A 56 -11.37 -9.99 5.15
CA GLY A 56 -11.34 -9.91 6.59
C GLY A 56 -12.04 -8.65 7.10
N GLU A 57 -12.31 -8.69 8.38
CA GLU A 57 -12.72 -7.51 9.14
C GLU A 57 -11.56 -6.53 9.25
N ASP A 58 -11.87 -5.23 9.37
CA ASP A 58 -10.87 -4.22 9.67
C ASP A 58 -10.41 -4.37 11.13
N PHE A 59 -9.21 -4.90 11.31
CA PHE A 59 -8.62 -5.12 12.63
C PHE A 59 -8.33 -3.82 13.38
N GLY A 60 -8.24 -2.67 12.70
CA GLY A 60 -8.08 -1.36 13.34
C GLY A 60 -9.31 -0.90 14.13
N GLN A 61 -10.45 -1.56 13.93
CA GLN A 61 -11.73 -1.23 14.60
C GLN A 61 -12.07 -2.21 15.74
N LEU A 62 -11.17 -3.14 16.06
CA LEU A 62 -11.44 -4.19 17.06
C LEU A 62 -10.74 -3.89 18.37
N ASP A 63 -11.48 -4.07 19.45
CA ASP A 63 -10.95 -3.96 20.81
C ASP A 63 -10.23 -5.25 21.28
N ASP A 64 -10.54 -6.41 20.67
CA ASP A 64 -10.00 -7.72 21.05
C ASP A 64 -9.43 -8.49 19.85
N LEU A 65 -8.10 -8.58 19.79
CA LEU A 65 -7.35 -9.29 18.75
C LEU A 65 -6.93 -10.73 19.15
N THR A 66 -7.26 -11.19 20.36
CA THR A 66 -6.76 -12.45 20.93
C THR A 66 -7.24 -13.71 20.19
N ARG A 67 -8.29 -13.60 19.37
CA ARG A 67 -8.90 -14.72 18.64
C ARG A 67 -8.36 -14.96 17.22
N LYS A 68 -7.31 -14.25 16.78
CA LYS A 68 -6.82 -14.29 15.38
C LYS A 68 -5.50 -15.05 15.22
N ARG A 69 -5.22 -15.45 13.97
CA ARG A 69 -4.32 -16.57 13.56
C ARG A 69 -2.88 -16.50 14.08
N SER A 70 -2.38 -15.35 14.53
CA SER A 70 -1.05 -15.24 15.13
C SER A 70 -1.00 -14.01 16.04
N TRP A 71 -0.80 -14.20 17.34
CA TRP A 71 -0.63 -13.09 18.29
C TRP A 71 0.78 -12.48 18.23
N MET A 72 1.76 -13.23 17.71
CA MET A 72 3.12 -12.76 17.46
C MET A 72 3.61 -13.25 16.11
N ILE A 73 4.27 -12.36 15.35
CA ILE A 73 4.94 -12.68 14.09
C ILE A 73 6.43 -12.39 14.28
N GLY A 74 7.27 -13.37 13.99
CA GLY A 74 8.72 -13.16 13.94
C GLY A 74 9.09 -12.35 12.70
N LEU A 75 9.75 -11.21 12.90
CA LEU A 75 10.23 -10.36 11.81
C LEU A 75 11.71 -10.67 11.54
N SER A 76 12.04 -11.04 10.30
CA SER A 76 13.44 -11.18 9.86
C SER A 76 14.02 -9.84 9.44
N LEU A 77 15.35 -9.76 9.27
CA LEU A 77 16.06 -8.54 8.88
C LEU A 77 15.45 -7.86 7.63
N PRO A 78 15.11 -8.57 6.52
CA PRO A 78 14.47 -7.93 5.37
C PRO A 78 13.10 -7.32 5.69
N GLY A 79 12.33 -7.95 6.59
CA GLY A 79 11.06 -7.40 7.05
C GLY A 79 11.27 -6.11 7.86
N LEU A 80 12.31 -6.09 8.70
CA LEU A 80 12.67 -4.94 9.53
C LEU A 80 13.17 -3.77 8.68
N GLU A 81 14.01 -4.04 7.69
CA GLU A 81 14.47 -3.04 6.72
C GLU A 81 13.31 -2.45 5.92
N ALA A 82 12.34 -3.29 5.53
CA ALA A 82 11.15 -2.84 4.83
C ALA A 82 10.30 -1.87 5.68
N LEU A 83 10.16 -2.12 6.98
CA LEU A 83 9.48 -1.20 7.90
C LEU A 83 10.26 0.10 8.09
N ARG A 84 11.58 0.01 8.30
CA ARG A 84 12.49 1.17 8.43
C ARG A 84 12.51 2.09 7.22
N SER A 85 12.20 1.55 6.04
CA SER A 85 12.15 2.34 4.81
C SER A 85 10.94 3.28 4.74
N GLU A 86 9.96 3.15 5.63
CA GLU A 86 8.77 3.99 5.68
C GLU A 86 8.74 4.86 6.96
N PRO A 87 8.85 6.19 6.82
CA PRO A 87 8.77 7.10 7.97
C PRO A 87 7.47 6.95 8.76
N GLY A 88 7.56 6.90 10.09
CA GLY A 88 6.41 6.75 11.00
C GLY A 88 5.97 5.31 11.21
N LEU A 89 6.28 4.40 10.28
CA LEU A 89 5.92 2.99 10.43
C LEU A 89 6.86 2.30 11.41
N CYS A 90 8.18 2.54 11.32
CA CYS A 90 9.17 1.94 12.21
C CYS A 90 8.95 2.36 13.67
N GLU A 91 8.70 3.64 13.89
CA GLU A 91 8.43 4.22 15.21
C GLU A 91 7.18 3.59 15.83
N PHE A 92 6.11 3.40 15.04
CA PHE A 92 4.90 2.72 15.49
C PHE A 92 5.17 1.27 15.90
N VAL A 93 5.94 0.50 15.12
CA VAL A 93 6.25 -0.90 15.48
C VAL A 93 7.13 -1.00 16.74
N GLU A 94 8.02 -0.03 16.96
CA GLU A 94 8.86 0.06 18.16
C GLU A 94 8.02 0.32 19.42
N GLU A 95 7.00 1.18 19.32
CA GLU A 95 6.05 1.46 20.42
C GLU A 95 5.23 0.22 20.81
N VAL A 96 4.82 -0.60 19.84
CA VAL A 96 4.02 -1.82 20.08
C VAL A 96 4.86 -3.05 20.43
N GLY A 97 6.18 -2.92 20.56
CA GLY A 97 7.04 -3.93 21.18
C GLY A 97 8.07 -4.61 20.28
N VAL A 98 8.27 -4.16 19.04
CA VAL A 98 9.39 -4.62 18.21
C VAL A 98 10.65 -3.81 18.57
N ARG A 99 11.48 -4.34 19.48
CA ARG A 99 12.76 -3.71 19.87
C ARG A 99 13.92 -4.53 19.32
N ASN A 100 14.93 -3.86 18.74
CA ASN A 100 16.25 -4.47 18.50
C ASN A 100 16.89 -4.90 19.82
#